data_AF-A0A3M1KKR5-F1
#
_entry.id   AF-A0A3M1KKR5-F1
#
_cell.length_a   1.000
_cell.length_b   1.000
_cell.length_c   1.000
_cell.angle_alpha   90.00
_cell.angle_beta   90.00
_cell.angle_gamma   90.00
#
_symmetry.space_group_name_H-M   'P 1'
#
loop_
_entity.id
_entity.type
_entity.pdbx_description
1 polymer ?
#
loop_
_entity_poly.entity_id
_entity_poly.type
_entity_poly.pdbx_seq_one_letter_code
_entity_poly.pdbx_strand_id
1 'polypeptide(L)' 'MTVRLAVLVSGSGSNLQALLDHCRSGHIPGEVVSVLSNRPDALALE' A
#
# COMPACT_ATOMS: atom_id res chain seq x y z
N MET A 1 -1.75 17.56 -7.68
CA MET A 1 -2.50 17.18 -6.46
C MET A 1 -2.21 15.72 -6.18
N THR A 2 -1.85 15.38 -4.94
CA THR A 2 -1.56 14.00 -4.54
C THR A 2 -2.81 13.37 -3.95
N VAL A 3 -3.19 12.18 -4.45
CA VAL A 3 -4.33 11.43 -3.92
C VAL A 3 -3.90 10.64 -2.68
N ARG A 4 -4.65 10.74 -1.59
CA ARG A 4 -4.40 9.96 -0.38
C ARG A 4 -5.04 8.57 -0.52
N LEU A 5 -4.22 7.53 -0.43
CA LEU A 5 -4.62 6.14 -0.62
C LEU A 5 -4.64 5.39 0.71
N ALA A 6 -5.76 4.74 1.02
CA ALA A 6 -5.86 3.74 2.07
C ALA A 6 -5.96 2.36 1.41
N VAL A 7 -5.11 1.42 1.80
CA VAL A 7 -4.97 0.11 1.13
C VAL A 7 -5.38 -1.01 2.09
N LEU A 8 -6.29 -1.88 1.65
CA LEU A 8 -6.70 -3.06 2.41
C LEU A 8 -5.97 -4.30 1.88
N VAL A 9 -5.38 -5.08 2.78
CA VAL A 9 -4.57 -6.28 2.46
C VAL A 9 -4.98 -7.48 3.32
N SER A 10 -4.72 -8.70 2.86
CA SER A 10 -5.02 -9.95 3.60
C SER A 10 -3.95 -11.03 3.44
N GLY A 11 -2.75 -10.70 2.94
CA GLY A 11 -1.75 -11.69 2.56
C GLY A 11 -0.34 -11.10 2.40
N SER A 12 0.42 -11.57 1.41
CA SER A 12 1.84 -11.20 1.24
C SER A 12 2.10 -9.74 0.87
N GLY A 13 1.13 -9.03 0.29
CA GLY A 13 1.26 -7.61 0.00
C GLY A 13 2.09 -7.26 -1.24
N SER A 14 2.34 -8.19 -2.16
CA SER A 14 3.10 -7.89 -3.40
C SER A 14 2.52 -6.71 -4.21
N ASN A 15 1.19 -6.61 -4.28
CA ASN A 15 0.52 -5.46 -4.91
C ASN A 15 0.66 -4.17 -4.09
N LEU A 16 0.67 -4.25 -2.76
CA LEU A 16 0.94 -3.10 -1.89
C LEU A 16 2.36 -2.59 -2.13
N GLN A 17 3.35 -3.50 -2.18
CA GLN A 17 4.74 -3.16 -2.46
C GLN A 17 4.87 -2.45 -3.82
N ALA A 18 4.25 -3.00 -4.87
CA ALA A 18 4.22 -2.36 -6.18
C ALA A 18 3.58 -0.96 -6.11
N LEU A 19 2.45 -0.81 -5.42
CA LEU A 19 1.78 0.48 -5.22
C LEU A 19 2.69 1.50 -4.54
N LEU A 20 3.37 1.10 -3.47
CA LEU A 20 4.31 1.94 -2.75
C LEU A 20 5.46 2.38 -3.65
N ASP A 21 6.03 1.48 -4.44
CA ASP A 21 7.15 1.79 -5.34
C ASP A 21 6.73 2.74 -6.46
N HIS A 22 5.52 2.59 -7.00
CA HIS A 22 4.99 3.48 -8.04
C HIS A 22 4.54 4.84 -7.49
N CYS A 23 4.10 4.91 -6.24
CA CYS A 23 3.86 6.18 -5.55
C CYS A 23 5.19 6.92 -5.29
N ARG A 24 6.21 6.21 -4.79
CA ARG A 24 7.55 6.78 -4.53
C ARG A 24 8.26 7.26 -5.79
N SER A 25 8.11 6.54 -6.91
CA SER A 25 8.69 6.94 -8.19
C SER A 25 7.93 8.09 -8.87
N GLY A 26 6.78 8.51 -8.34
CA GLY A 26 5.91 9.53 -8.94
C GLY A 26 5.12 9.04 -10.15
N HIS A 27 5.20 7.74 -10.48
CA HIS A 27 4.37 7.14 -11.54
C HIS A 27 2.88 7.20 -11.20
N ILE A 28 2.55 6.96 -9.93
CA ILE A 28 1.22 7.20 -9.38
C ILE A 28 1.28 8.52 -8.62
N PRO A 29 0.46 9.54 -8.98
CA PRO A 29 0.37 10.80 -8.23
C PRO A 29 -0.44 10.61 -6.94
N GLY A 30 0.00 9.70 -6.09
CA GLY A 30 -0.67 9.27 -4.87
C GLY A 30 0.30 8.98 -3.74
N GLU A 31 -0.24 8.93 -2.54
CA GLU A 31 0.48 8.65 -1.30
C GLU A 31 -0.31 7.62 -0.50
N VAL A 32 0.32 6.49 -0.19
CA VAL A 32 -0.27 5.48 0.71
C VAL A 32 -0.15 6.00 2.14
N VAL A 33 -1.27 6.40 2.73
CA VAL A 33 -1.32 7.01 4.06
C VAL A 33 -1.77 6.03 5.15
N SER A 34 -2.33 4.88 4.76
CA SER A 34 -2.74 3.83 5.69
C SER A 34 -2.81 2.49 4.98
N VAL A 35 -2.41 1.43 5.69
CA VAL A 35 -2.56 0.04 5.29
C VAL A 35 -3.33 -0.67 6.39
N LEU A 36 -4.42 -1.35 6.03
CA LEU A 36 -5.25 -2.10 6.96
C LEU A 36 -5.29 -3.57 6.54
N SER A 37 -5.20 -4.47 7.52
CA SER A 37 -5.44 -5.89 7.29
C SER A 37 -6.50 -6.45 8.21
N ASN A 38 -7.30 -7.38 7.68
CA ASN A 38 -8.14 -8.25 8.49
C ASN A 38 -7.36 -9.45 9.07
N ARG A 39 -6.07 -9.57 8.77
CA ARG A 39 -5.18 -10.61 9.29
C ARG A 39 -4.00 -9.96 10.02
N PRO A 40 -3.84 -10.16 11.33
CA PRO A 40 -2.76 -9.55 12.10
C PRO A 40 -1.37 -10.10 11.72
N ASP A 41 -1.32 -11.28 11.10
CA ASP A 41 -0.11 -11.99 10.66
C ASP A 41 0.22 -11.79 9.18
N ALA A 42 -0.47 -10.85 8.49
CA ALA A 42 -0.19 -10.60 7.09
C ALA A 42 1.22 -10.02 6.92
N LEU A 43 2.07 -10.70 6.13
CA LEU A 43 3.41 -10.21 5.75
C LEU A 43 3.38 -8.79 5.16
N ALA A 44 2.26 -8.37 4.58
CA ALA A 44 2.05 -7.01 4.11
C ALA A 44 2.10 -5.91 5.19
N LEU A 45 2.09 -6.26 6.48
CA LEU A 45 2.17 -5.33 7.62
C LEU A 45 3.59 -5.17 8.19
N GLU A 46 4.56 -5.95 7.71
CA GLU A 46 5.98 -5.84 8.07
C GLU A 46 6.73 -4.88 7.12
#